data_AF-A0AAU5XCH5-F1
#
_entry.id   AF-A0AAU5XCH5-F1
#
_cell.length_a   1.000
_cell.length_b   1.000
_cell.length_c   1.000
_cell.angle_alpha   90.00
_cell.angle_beta   90.00
_cell.angle_gamma   90.00
#
_symmetry.space_group_name_H-M   'P 1'
#
loop_
_entity.id
_entity.type
_entity.pdbx_description
1 polymer ?
#
loop_
_entity_poly.entity_id
_entity_poly.type
_entity_poly.pdbx_seq_one_letter_code
_entity_poly.pdbx_strand_id
1 'polypeptide(L)'
;MDDRRNDEPRRPRRRPPATAGRVARLAADHVAEMTGKEPEGITSLEQAEDGRWTVGVEVVETHRIPDTTDILAVYEAELDPEGELLAYRRVDRYIRCQVGER
;
A
#
# COMPACT_ATOMS: atom_id res chain seq x y z
N MET A 1 45.26 7.40 -33.87
CA MET A 1 44.96 7.36 -32.42
C MET A 1 43.53 7.80 -32.37
N ASP A 2 42.59 6.86 -32.31
CA ASP A 2 41.18 7.23 -32.32
C ASP A 2 40.45 6.33 -31.34
N ASP A 3 40.25 6.93 -30.17
CA ASP A 3 39.45 6.53 -29.04
C ASP A 3 38.25 5.67 -29.41
N ARG A 4 38.37 4.35 -29.19
CA ARG A 4 37.22 3.52 -28.87
C ARG A 4 36.72 3.94 -27.50
N ARG A 5 35.86 4.96 -27.48
CA ARG A 5 35.09 5.35 -26.29
C ARG A 5 34.21 4.16 -25.92
N ASN A 6 34.70 3.42 -24.94
CA ASN A 6 34.05 2.31 -24.27
C ASN A 6 32.76 2.81 -23.60
N ASP A 7 31.65 2.82 -24.36
CA ASP A 7 30.30 3.02 -23.84
C ASP A 7 29.84 1.69 -23.23
N GLU A 8 30.36 1.37 -22.05
CA GLU A 8 29.81 0.26 -21.26
C GLU A 8 28.41 0.67 -20.79
N PRO A 9 27.35 -0.09 -21.13
CA PRO A 9 26.02 0.20 -20.64
C PRO A 9 26.07 0.11 -19.11
N ARG A 10 25.80 1.24 -18.45
CA ARG A 10 25.73 1.33 -17.00
C ARG A 10 24.71 0.30 -16.51
N ARG A 11 25.20 -0.79 -15.90
CA ARG A 11 24.33 -1.81 -15.28
C ARG A 11 23.29 -1.10 -14.42
N PRO A 12 21.98 -1.40 -14.59
CA PRO A 12 20.96 -0.77 -13.78
C PRO A 12 21.27 -1.05 -12.32
N ARG A 13 21.40 0.03 -11.53
CA ARG A 13 21.59 -0.09 -10.08
C ARG A 13 20.34 -0.76 -9.54
N ARG A 14 20.46 -2.01 -9.07
CA ARG A 14 19.39 -2.68 -8.32
C ARG A 14 18.97 -1.75 -7.20
N ARG A 15 17.71 -1.30 -7.22
CA ARG A 15 17.16 -0.49 -6.14
C ARG A 15 17.16 -1.33 -4.87
N PRO A 16 17.53 -0.74 -3.71
CA PRO A 16 17.38 -1.44 -2.44
C PRO A 16 15.89 -1.77 -2.22
N PRO A 17 15.57 -2.88 -1.54
CA PRO A 17 14.20 -3.23 -1.21
C PRO A 17 13.54 -2.10 -0.41
N ALA A 18 12.25 -1.91 -0.64
CA ALA A 18 11.46 -0.88 0.02
C ALA A 18 11.40 -1.13 1.54
N THR A 19 11.56 -0.06 2.31
CA THR A 19 11.39 -0.10 3.78
C THR A 19 9.91 -0.22 4.14
N ALA A 20 9.57 -0.86 5.25
CA ALA A 20 8.20 -0.99 5.76
C ALA A 20 7.35 0.31 5.67
N GLY A 21 7.86 1.44 6.15
CA GLY A 21 7.12 2.71 6.09
C GLY A 21 6.89 3.25 4.67
N ARG A 22 7.79 2.92 3.73
CA ARG A 22 7.61 3.26 2.31
C ARG A 22 6.54 2.37 1.68
N VAL A 23 6.56 1.07 1.98
CA VAL A 23 5.56 0.09 1.50
C VAL A 23 4.17 0.46 2.03
N ALA A 24 4.05 0.77 3.32
CA ALA A 24 2.80 1.25 3.92
C ALA A 24 2.21 2.44 3.16
N ARG A 25 3.04 3.43 2.85
CA ARG A 25 2.60 4.61 2.10
C ARG A 25 2.19 4.28 0.66
N LEU A 26 2.97 3.43 -0.03
CA LEU A 26 2.64 3.00 -1.39
C LEU A 26 1.35 2.19 -1.44
N ALA A 27 1.12 1.31 -0.46
CA ALA A 27 -0.12 0.55 -0.33
C ALA A 27 -1.33 1.48 -0.17
N ALA A 28 -1.26 2.48 0.72
CA ALA A 28 -2.33 3.45 0.90
C ALA A 28 -2.63 4.25 -0.38
N ASP A 29 -1.57 4.68 -1.09
CA ASP A 29 -1.68 5.43 -2.34
C ASP A 29 -2.36 4.58 -3.43
N HIS A 30 -1.87 3.36 -3.67
CA HIS A 30 -2.46 2.44 -4.63
C HIS A 30 -3.93 2.12 -4.32
N VAL A 31 -4.25 1.84 -3.06
CA VAL A 31 -5.63 1.57 -2.64
C VAL A 31 -6.52 2.79 -2.88
N ALA A 32 -6.05 4.00 -2.58
CA ALA A 32 -6.78 5.24 -2.84
C ALA A 32 -7.02 5.45 -4.34
N GLU A 33 -6.00 5.24 -5.18
CA GLU A 33 -6.10 5.36 -6.64
C GLU A 33 -7.12 4.39 -7.23
N MET A 34 -7.15 3.13 -6.77
CA MET A 34 -8.05 2.11 -7.31
C MET A 34 -9.49 2.23 -6.83
N THR A 35 -9.68 2.64 -5.56
CA THR A 35 -11.01 2.72 -4.95
C THR A 35 -11.64 4.11 -5.10
N GLY A 36 -10.83 5.14 -5.35
CA GLY A 36 -11.24 6.54 -5.31
C GLY A 36 -11.68 6.99 -3.91
N LYS A 37 -11.24 6.29 -2.86
CA LYS A 37 -11.61 6.53 -1.46
C LYS A 37 -10.43 7.07 -0.67
N GLU A 38 -10.75 7.79 0.39
CA GLU A 38 -9.75 8.31 1.33
C GLU A 38 -9.31 7.17 2.27
N PRO A 39 -8.01 6.87 2.32
CA PRO A 39 -7.47 5.92 3.29
C PRO A 39 -7.51 6.54 4.68
N GLU A 40 -8.07 5.80 5.64
CA GLU A 40 -8.12 6.20 7.05
C GLU A 40 -6.82 5.80 7.76
N GLY A 41 -6.25 4.64 7.42
CA GLY A 41 -4.99 4.19 8.02
C GLY A 41 -4.49 2.83 7.55
N ILE A 42 -3.37 2.41 8.11
CA ILE A 42 -2.78 1.08 7.92
C ILE A 42 -3.16 0.21 9.12
N THR A 43 -3.81 -0.92 8.86
CA THR A 43 -4.28 -1.85 9.89
C THR A 43 -3.33 -3.02 10.10
N SER A 44 -2.57 -3.42 9.07
CA SER A 44 -1.57 -4.48 9.15
C SER A 44 -0.42 -4.26 8.17
N LEU A 45 0.75 -4.78 8.50
CA LEU A 45 1.92 -4.76 7.63
C LEU A 45 2.80 -5.97 7.93
N GLU A 46 2.93 -6.86 6.95
CA GLU A 46 3.69 -8.10 7.06
C GLU A 46 4.66 -8.23 5.90
N GLN A 47 5.87 -8.71 6.18
CA GLN A 47 6.87 -9.04 5.18
C GLN A 47 6.98 -10.56 5.06
N ALA A 48 6.80 -11.07 3.84
CA ALA A 48 7.03 -12.48 3.53
C ALA A 48 8.54 -12.78 3.38
N GLU A 49 8.90 -14.06 3.51
CA GLU A 49 10.29 -14.52 3.36
C GLU A 49 10.86 -14.26 1.96
N ASP A 50 10.02 -14.27 0.92
CA ASP A 50 10.35 -13.89 -0.46
C ASP A 50 10.54 -12.38 -0.66
N GLY A 51 10.42 -11.57 0.40
CA GLY A 51 10.59 -10.12 0.37
C GLY A 51 9.36 -9.34 -0.12
N ARG A 52 8.27 -10.03 -0.47
CA ARG A 52 6.96 -9.42 -0.74
C ARG A 52 6.34 -8.88 0.54
N TRP A 53 5.45 -7.93 0.37
CA TRP A 53 4.74 -7.29 1.47
C TRP A 53 3.25 -7.47 1.33
N THR A 54 2.59 -7.67 2.46
CA THR A 54 1.13 -7.65 2.57
C THR A 54 0.75 -6.54 3.53
N VAL A 55 -0.09 -5.62 3.09
CA VAL A 55 -0.47 -4.43 3.85
C VAL A 55 -1.99 -4.32 3.90
N GLY A 56 -2.54 -4.25 5.11
CA GLY A 56 -3.94 -3.90 5.36
C GLY A 56 -4.12 -2.39 5.39
N VAL A 57 -5.01 -1.87 4.57
CA VAL A 57 -5.38 -0.46 4.46
C VAL A 57 -6.86 -0.32 4.77
N GLU A 58 -7.20 0.46 5.77
CA GLU A 58 -8.57 0.85 6.06
C GLU A 58 -8.95 2.08 5.23
N VAL A 59 -10.13 2.04 4.61
CA VAL A 59 -10.67 3.15 3.81
C VAL A 59 -12.12 3.42 4.19
N VAL A 60 -12.55 4.68 4.03
CA VAL A 60 -13.95 5.05 4.19
C VAL A 60 -14.69 4.80 2.87
N GLU A 61 -15.53 3.76 2.81
CA GLU A 61 -16.27 3.44 1.58
C GLU A 61 -17.48 4.35 1.37
N THR A 62 -18.15 4.79 2.43
CA THR A 62 -19.34 5.63 2.33
C THR A 62 -19.45 6.52 3.55
N HIS A 63 -19.36 7.83 3.33
CA HIS A 63 -19.73 8.82 4.33
C HIS A 63 -21.24 8.84 4.53
N ARG A 64 -21.70 8.74 5.79
CA ARG A 64 -23.10 8.88 6.17
C ARG A 64 -23.23 9.93 7.28
N ILE A 65 -24.40 10.56 7.37
CA ILE A 65 -24.68 11.51 8.45
C ILE A 65 -25.61 10.85 9.47
N PRO A 66 -25.24 10.80 10.76
CA PRO A 66 -23.98 11.27 11.35
C PRO A 66 -22.77 10.37 10.99
N ASP A 67 -21.55 10.92 10.99
CA ASP A 67 -20.28 10.28 10.60
C ASP A 67 -19.98 8.98 11.38
N THR A 68 -20.65 8.78 12.52
CA THR A 68 -20.68 7.53 13.29
C THR A 68 -21.38 6.37 12.58
N THR A 69 -21.90 6.59 11.37
CA THR A 69 -22.49 5.55 10.52
C THR A 69 -21.66 5.32 9.26
N ASP A 70 -20.43 5.86 9.21
CA ASP A 70 -19.51 5.61 8.12
C ASP A 70 -19.24 4.12 7.98
N ILE A 71 -19.18 3.67 6.72
CA ILE A 71 -18.87 2.28 6.42
C ILE A 71 -17.38 2.22 6.07
N LEU A 72 -16.61 1.56 6.93
CA LEU A 72 -15.20 1.28 6.75
C LEU A 72 -15.04 -0.04 6.01
N ALA A 73 -13.98 -0.14 5.22
CA ALA A 73 -13.56 -1.36 4.56
C ALA A 73 -12.07 -1.54 4.72
N VAL A 74 -11.65 -2.78 4.93
CA VAL A 74 -10.23 -3.15 4.96
C VAL A 74 -9.88 -3.77 3.62
N TYR A 75 -8.88 -3.19 2.97
CA TYR A 75 -8.25 -3.69 1.77
C TYR A 75 -6.91 -4.29 2.12
N GLU A 76 -6.62 -5.46 1.59
CA GLU A 76 -5.29 -6.04 1.62
C GLU A 76 -4.62 -5.74 0.28
N ALA A 77 -3.45 -5.13 0.31
CA ALA A 77 -2.58 -4.88 -0.83
C ALA A 77 -1.32 -5.73 -0.71
N GLU A 78 -1.03 -6.50 -1.75
CA GLU A 78 0.20 -7.27 -1.88
C GLU A 78 1.16 -6.49 -2.77
N LEU A 79 2.37 -6.22 -2.27
CA LEU A 79 3.40 -5.47 -2.97
C LEU A 79 4.67 -6.32 -3.13
N ASP A 80 5.42 -6.05 -4.20
CA ASP A 80 6.72 -6.65 -4.41
C ASP A 80 7.81 -5.99 -3.53
N PRO A 81 9.05 -6.51 -3.53
CA PRO A 81 10.14 -5.93 -2.75
C PRO A 81 10.52 -4.50 -3.14
N GLU A 82 10.14 -4.03 -4.33
CA GLU A 82 10.38 -2.66 -4.83
C GLU A 82 9.24 -1.70 -4.46
N GLY A 83 8.10 -2.25 -4.04
CA GLY A 83 6.90 -1.53 -3.63
C GLY A 83 5.87 -1.40 -4.74
N GLU A 84 5.92 -2.22 -5.79
CA GLU A 84 4.90 -2.24 -6.83
C GLU A 84 3.74 -3.16 -6.42
N LEU A 85 2.50 -2.73 -6.68
CA LEU A 85 1.30 -3.51 -6.38
C LEU A 85 1.21 -4.77 -7.27
N LEU A 86 1.13 -5.94 -6.63
CA LEU A 86 0.92 -7.23 -7.27
C LEU A 86 -0.55 -7.66 -7.27
N ALA A 87 -1.24 -7.45 -6.14
CA ALA A 87 -2.64 -7.79 -5.98
C ALA A 87 -3.30 -6.89 -4.94
N TYR A 88 -4.62 -6.75 -5.02
CA TYR A 88 -5.40 -6.13 -3.96
C TYR A 88 -6.77 -6.81 -3.83
N ARG A 89 -7.31 -6.85 -2.62
CA ARG A 89 -8.66 -7.36 -2.35
C ARG A 89 -9.29 -6.67 -1.15
N ARG A 90 -10.60 -6.49 -1.16
CA ARG A 90 -11.36 -6.11 0.05
C ARG A 90 -11.56 -7.36 0.90
N VAL A 91 -11.06 -7.34 2.13
CA VAL A 91 -11.11 -8.49 3.05
C VAL A 91 -12.20 -8.35 4.10
N ASP A 92 -12.54 -7.11 4.48
CA ASP A 92 -13.57 -6.86 5.49
C ASP A 92 -14.33 -5.56 5.22
N ARG A 93 -15.51 -5.42 5.84
CA ARG A 93 -16.37 -4.24 5.77
C ARG A 93 -17.24 -4.16 7.02
N TYR A 94 -17.15 -3.05 7.75
CA TYR A 94 -17.91 -2.83 8.98
C TYR A 94 -18.39 -1.38 9.12
N ILE A 95 -19.39 -1.18 9.96
CA ILE A 95 -19.87 0.15 10.33
C ILE A 95 -18.97 0.68 11.45
N ARG A 96 -18.61 1.95 11.37
CA ARG A 96 -17.86 2.67 12.40
C ARG A 96 -18.69 2.81 13.69
N CYS A 97 -18.85 1.75 14.46
CA CYS A 97 -19.39 1.84 15.80
C CYS A 97 -18.32 2.50 16.68
N GLN A 98 -18.59 3.64 17.31
CA GLN A 98 -17.67 4.24 18.28
C GLN A 98 -17.38 3.22 19.40
N VAL A 99 -16.30 2.46 19.28
CA VAL A 99 -15.56 2.00 20.45
C VAL A 99 -14.78 3.22 20.88
N GLY A 100 -15.45 4.04 21.71
CA GLY A 100 -14.82 5.15 22.39
C GLY A 100 -13.59 4.64 23.11
N GLU A 101 -12.48 5.32 22.87
CA GLU A 101 -11.24 5.15 23.61
C GLU A 101 -11.56 5.18 25.12
N ARG A 102 -11.11 4.15 25.84
CA ARG A 102 -10.21 4.29 26.99
C ARG A 102 -9.77 2.92 27.52
#